data_AF-F4XYQ2-F1
#
_entry.id   AF-F4XYQ2-F1
#
_cell.length_a   1.000
_cell.length_b   1.000
_cell.length_c   1.000
_cell.angle_alpha   90.00
_cell.angle_beta   90.00
_cell.angle_gamma   90.00
#
_symmetry.space_group_name_H-M   'P 1'
#
loop_
_entity.id
_entity.type
_entity.pdbx_description
1 polymer ?
#
loop_
_entity_poly.entity_id
_entity_poly.type
_entity_poly.pdbx_seq_one_letter_code
_entity_poly.pdbx_strand_id
1 'polypeptide(L)' 'MECQCPVICRLTSSLPEVVGDAASLFEPDSVDGLVNTMEIVVEDSEHRASID' A
#
# COMPACT_ATOMS: atom_id res chain seq x y z
N MET A 1 2.23 11.00 -6.37
CA MET A 1 3.62 10.69 -5.97
C MET A 1 4.57 11.03 -7.11
N GLU A 2 5.62 11.81 -6.89
CA GLU A 2 6.49 12.31 -7.98
C GLU A 2 7.42 11.25 -8.58
N CYS A 3 7.69 10.16 -7.85
CA CYS A 3 8.63 9.12 -8.29
C CYS A 3 7.98 7.90 -8.96
N GLN A 4 6.65 7.87 -9.11
CA GLN A 4 5.90 6.70 -9.63
C GLN A 4 6.24 5.38 -8.92
N CYS A 5 6.63 5.46 -7.64
CA CYS A 5 6.92 4.30 -6.83
C CYS A 5 5.69 3.94 -6.00
N PRO A 6 5.30 2.65 -5.93
CA PRO A 6 4.17 2.22 -5.12
C PRO A 6 4.44 2.47 -3.63
N VAL A 7 3.41 2.95 -2.91
CA VAL A 7 3.48 3.25 -1.48
C VAL A 7 2.62 2.27 -0.69
N ILE A 8 3.19 1.75 0.40
CA ILE A 8 2.48 0.91 1.38
C ILE A 8 2.37 1.65 2.70
N CYS A 9 1.20 1.60 3.34
CA CYS A 9 0.91 2.37 4.55
C CYS A 9 0.16 1.54 5.59
N ARG A 10 0.35 1.88 6.86
CA ARG A 10 -0.37 1.26 7.98
C ARG A 10 -1.79 1.83 8.06
N LEU A 11 -2.78 1.01 8.39
CA LEU A 11 -4.18 1.44 8.61
C LEU A 11 -4.35 2.16 9.96
N THR A 12 -3.64 3.28 10.16
CA THR A 12 -3.85 4.18 11.31
C THR A 12 -4.72 5.35 10.86
N SER A 13 -5.63 5.86 11.72
CA SER A 13 -6.75 6.77 11.36
C SER A 13 -6.40 8.15 10.78
N SER A 14 -5.18 8.35 10.31
CA SER A 14 -4.76 9.58 9.64
C SER A 14 -4.15 9.33 8.27
N LEU A 15 -3.92 8.06 7.89
CA LEU A 15 -3.35 7.68 6.60
C LEU A 15 -4.42 7.35 5.56
N PRO A 16 -5.48 6.56 5.85
CA PRO A 16 -6.54 6.27 4.87
C PRO A 16 -7.20 7.52 4.29
N GLU A 17 -7.41 8.55 5.10
CA GLU A 17 -8.03 9.81 4.69
C GLU A 17 -7.13 10.66 3.79
N VAL A 18 -5.82 10.45 3.85
CA VAL A 18 -4.80 11.22 3.10
C VAL A 18 -4.37 10.48 1.83
N VAL A 19 -4.21 9.16 1.92
CA VAL A 19 -3.72 8.34 0.79
C VAL A 19 -4.84 7.85 -0.11
N GLY A 20 -6.08 7.71 0.39
CA GLY A 20 -7.19 7.19 -0.39
C GLY A 20 -6.81 5.87 -1.09
N ASP A 21 -7.04 5.81 -2.40
CA ASP A 21 -6.72 4.65 -3.24
C ASP A 21 -5.27 4.65 -3.78
N ALA A 22 -4.46 5.65 -3.43
CA ALA A 22 -3.10 5.81 -3.92
C ALA A 22 -2.06 4.93 -3.19
N ALA A 23 -2.45 4.18 -2.16
CA ALA A 23 -1.54 3.34 -1.40
C ALA A 23 -2.16 2.00 -0.99
N SER A 24 -1.35 0.97 -0.89
CA SER A 24 -1.79 -0.31 -0.30
C SER A 24 -1.72 -0.25 1.21
N LEU A 25 -2.84 -0.54 1.87
CA LEU A 25 -2.96 -0.46 3.32
C LEU A 25 -2.84 -1.84 3.98
N PHE A 26 -2.16 -1.91 5.12
CA PHE A 26 -2.04 -3.12 5.92
C PHE A 26 -2.36 -2.88 7.40
N GLU A 27 -2.77 -3.95 8.08
CA GLU A 27 -3.17 -3.89 9.48
C GLU A 27 -2.01 -3.51 10.40
N PRO A 28 -2.25 -2.63 11.40
CA PRO A 28 -1.25 -2.11 12.30
C PRO A 28 -0.30 -3.14 12.91
N ASP A 29 -0.86 -4.22 13.43
CA ASP A 29 -0.16 -5.17 14.28
C ASP A 29 0.10 -6.50 13.56
N SER A 30 0.03 -6.48 12.22
CA SER A 30 0.21 -7.66 11.38
C SER A 30 1.50 -7.58 10.56
N VAL A 31 2.53 -8.28 11.04
CA VAL A 31 3.78 -8.47 10.27
C VAL A 31 3.50 -9.25 8.98
N ASP A 32 2.66 -10.28 9.05
CA ASP A 32 2.23 -11.05 7.88
C ASP A 32 1.49 -10.17 6.87
N GLY A 33 0.67 -9.23 7.36
CA GLY A 33 0.00 -8.24 6.53
C GLY A 33 0.99 -7.36 5.77
N LEU A 34 2.01 -6.85 6.45
CA LEU A 34 3.08 -6.08 5.81
C LEU A 34 3.80 -6.89 4.72
N VAL A 35 4.23 -8.12 5.04
CA VAL A 35 4.95 -8.98 4.10
C VAL A 35 4.10 -9.27 2.87
N ASN A 36 2.84 -9.69 3.06
CA ASN A 36 1.92 -9.96 1.97
C ASN A 36 1.68 -8.72 1.10
N THR A 37 1.53 -7.53 1.70
CA THR A 37 1.39 -6.28 0.93
C THR A 37 2.66 -5.96 0.14
N MET A 38 3.85 -6.22 0.68
CA MET A 38 5.11 -6.06 -0.05
C MET A 38 5.21 -7.04 -1.23
N GLU A 39 4.84 -8.31 -1.03
CA GLU A 39 4.82 -9.33 -2.09
C GLU A 39 3.88 -8.94 -3.22
N ILE A 40 2.64 -8.56 -2.90
CA ILE A 40 1.66 -8.10 -3.90
C ILE A 40 2.21 -6.90 -4.69
N VAL A 41 2.76 -5.90 -4.00
CA VAL A 41 3.31 -4.72 -4.68
C VAL A 41 4.49 -5.08 -5.59
N VAL A 42 5.30 -6.08 -5.26
CA VAL A 42 6.45 -6.51 -6.09
C VAL A 42 6.01 -7.40 -7.24
N GLU A 43 5.11 -8.35 -7.00
CA GLU A 43 4.76 -9.40 -7.97
C GLU A 43 3.60 -9.00 -8.88
N ASP A 44 2.65 -8.22 -8.39
CA ASP A 44 1.44 -7.85 -9.12
C ASP A 44 1.58 -6.49 -9.81
N SER A 45 1.89 -6.54 -11.10
CA SER A 45 2.01 -5.35 -11.95
C SER A 45 0.67 -4.66 -12.22
N GLU A 46 -0.44 -5.38 -12.22
CA GLU A 46 -1.76 -4.78 -12.42
C GLU A 46 -2.19 -4.01 -11.17
N HIS A 47 -1.94 -4.58 -9.98
CA HIS A 47 -2.15 -3.91 -8.71
C HIS A 47 -1.35 -2.62 -8.61
N ARG A 48 -0.06 -2.63 -9.01
CA ARG A 48 0.76 -1.41 -9.09
C ARG A 48 0.21 -0.37 -10.06
N ALA A 49 -0.43 -0.79 -11.15
CA ALA A 49 -1.01 0.13 -12.12
C ALA A 49 -2.36 0.71 -11.66
N SER A 50 -3.01 0.07 -10.68
CA SER A 50 -4.29 0.50 -10.11
C SER A 50 -4.16 1.55 -9.00
N ILE A 51 -2.96 1.75 -8.45
CA ILE A 51 -2.66 2.77 -7.44
C ILE A 51 -2.04 4.00 -8.13
N ASP A 52 -2.73 5.14 -8.07
CA ASP A 52 -2.40 6.41 -8.76
C ASP A 52 -1.32 7.27 -8.05
#